data_AF-A0A926J3V8-F1
#
_entry.id   AF-A0A926J3V8-F1
#
_cell.length_a   1.000
_cell.length_b   1.000
_cell.length_c   1.000
_cell.angle_alpha   90.00
_cell.angle_beta   90.00
_cell.angle_gamma   90.00
#
_symmetry.space_group_name_H-M   'P 1'
#
loop_
_entity.id
_entity.type
_entity.pdbx_description
1 polymer ?
#
loop_
_entity_poly.entity_id
_entity_poly.type
_entity_poly.pdbx_seq_one_letter_code
_entity_poly.pdbx_strand_id
1 'polypeptide(L)'
;MEGTVTDAAETTDPNTTLGQGPLTRSSIYARFHGAEGKYFGRYSPAVLEDWGDWLSAHASSEQPVWAYFNNDIDGAAIADALALRTVVQ
;
A
#
# COMPACT_ATOMS: atom_id res chain seq x y z
N MET A 1 -34.14 -43.20 27.02
CA MET A 1 -32.81 -43.31 27.64
C MET A 1 -31.83 -43.45 26.49
N GLU A 2 -31.27 -42.31 26.05
CA GLU A 2 -29.87 -41.92 26.32
C GLU A 2 -28.92 -42.80 25.48
N GLY A 3 -28.11 -42.34 24.53
CA GLY A 3 -27.54 -41.02 24.26
C GLY A 3 -26.04 -41.25 24.04
N THR A 4 -25.48 -40.80 22.90
CA THR A 4 -24.11 -40.27 22.83
C THR A 4 -23.96 -39.44 21.56
N VAL A 5 -23.75 -38.15 21.83
CA VAL A 5 -23.34 -37.07 20.93
C VAL A 5 -21.86 -37.26 20.59
N THR A 6 -21.45 -36.94 19.35
CA THR A 6 -20.42 -35.93 19.09
C THR A 6 -20.52 -35.49 17.63
N ASP A 7 -21.10 -34.31 17.49
CA ASP A 7 -20.98 -33.41 16.36
C ASP A 7 -19.51 -32.94 16.32
N ALA A 8 -18.74 -33.41 15.35
CA ALA A 8 -17.44 -32.81 15.05
C ALA A 8 -17.72 -31.63 14.14
N ALA A 9 -17.91 -30.46 14.75
CA ALA A 9 -17.90 -29.19 14.05
C ALA A 9 -16.57 -29.06 13.31
N GLU A 10 -16.61 -29.35 12.01
CA GLU A 10 -15.56 -29.04 11.06
C GLU A 10 -15.41 -27.51 11.07
N THR A 11 -14.37 -27.03 11.75
CA THR A 11 -14.01 -25.62 11.74
C THR A 11 -13.44 -25.31 10.35
N THR A 12 -14.31 -25.09 9.38
CA THR A 12 -13.90 -24.63 8.06
C THR A 12 -13.31 -23.24 8.24
N ASP A 13 -11.99 -23.12 8.07
CA ASP A 13 -11.33 -21.84 7.94
C ASP A 13 -12.02 -21.09 6.78
N PRO A 14 -12.62 -19.91 7.01
CA PRO A 14 -13.35 -19.16 6.00
C PRO A 14 -12.47 -18.75 4.80
N ASN A 15 -11.16 -18.94 4.88
CA ASN A 15 -10.22 -18.68 3.80
C ASN A 15 -9.98 -19.89 2.87
N THR A 16 -10.56 -21.07 3.17
CA THR A 16 -10.37 -22.28 2.36
C THR A 16 -11.17 -22.28 1.05
N THR A 17 -12.23 -21.46 0.95
CA THR A 17 -13.22 -21.52 -0.15
C THR A 17 -13.33 -20.22 -0.95
N LEU A 18 -12.34 -19.33 -0.87
CA LEU A 18 -12.13 -18.32 -1.92
C LEU A 18 -11.19 -18.95 -2.94
N GLY A 19 -11.67 -19.13 -4.17
CA GLY A 19 -10.97 -19.87 -5.22
C GLY A 19 -9.49 -19.53 -5.29
N GLN A 20 -8.65 -20.56 -5.33
CA GLN A 20 -7.20 -20.49 -5.47
C GLN A 20 -6.83 -20.00 -6.89
N GLY A 21 -7.24 -18.78 -7.22
CA GLY A 21 -6.58 -18.00 -8.26
C GLY A 21 -5.18 -17.62 -7.76
N PRO A 22 -4.22 -17.33 -8.66
CA PRO A 22 -2.88 -16.96 -8.26
C PRO A 22 -2.95 -15.85 -7.22
N LEU A 23 -2.40 -16.11 -6.03
CA LEU A 23 -2.26 -15.11 -4.98
C LEU A 23 -1.45 -13.97 -5.59
N THR A 24 -2.09 -12.81 -5.80
CA THR A 24 -1.35 -11.61 -6.17
C THR A 24 -0.39 -11.35 -5.02
N ARG A 25 0.89 -11.21 -5.36
CA ARG A 25 1.91 -10.99 -4.35
C ARG A 25 1.60 -9.73 -3.54
N SER A 26 1.84 -9.78 -2.23
CA SER A 26 1.67 -8.61 -1.36
C SER A 26 2.50 -7.44 -1.89
N SER A 27 1.90 -6.26 -1.93
CA SER A 27 2.51 -5.07 -2.48
C SER A 27 1.88 -3.81 -1.89
N ILE A 28 2.62 -2.71 -1.90
CA ILE A 28 2.20 -1.43 -1.29
C ILE A 28 2.00 -0.41 -2.40
N TYR A 29 0.87 0.30 -2.32
CA TYR A 29 0.48 1.30 -3.31
C TYR A 29 0.11 2.61 -2.62
N ALA A 30 0.98 3.62 -2.72
CA ALA A 30 0.80 4.94 -2.11
C ALA A 30 0.34 5.98 -3.15
N ARG A 31 -0.68 6.78 -2.80
CA ARG A 31 -1.20 7.87 -3.63
C ARG A 31 -1.09 9.21 -2.91
N PHE A 32 -0.39 10.13 -3.52
CA PHE A 32 -0.14 11.47 -2.99
C PHE A 32 -1.12 12.45 -3.61
N HIS A 33 -2.03 12.96 -2.79
CA HIS A 33 -3.12 13.85 -3.25
C HIS A 33 -2.82 15.33 -3.06
N GLY A 34 -1.61 15.71 -2.66
CA GLY A 34 -1.22 17.10 -2.44
C GLY A 34 -1.23 17.49 -0.98
N ALA A 35 -0.37 18.43 -0.63
CA ALA A 35 -0.14 18.85 0.76
C ALA A 35 -1.10 19.95 1.24
N GLU A 36 -1.73 20.67 0.33
CA GLU A 36 -2.52 21.88 0.63
C GLU A 36 -4.01 21.70 0.33
N GLY A 37 -4.39 20.60 -0.33
CA GLY A 37 -5.77 20.31 -0.67
C GLY A 37 -5.89 19.09 -1.57
N LYS A 38 -7.13 18.76 -1.95
CA LYS A 38 -7.37 17.61 -2.84
C LYS A 38 -6.82 17.90 -4.23
N TYR A 39 -5.79 17.16 -4.60
CA TYR A 39 -5.00 17.24 -5.83
C TYR A 39 -4.17 18.51 -5.98
N PHE A 40 -3.91 19.21 -4.88
CA PHE A 40 -3.29 20.53 -4.87
C PHE A 40 -2.18 20.67 -3.82
N GLY A 41 -1.16 21.44 -4.19
CA GLY A 41 -0.05 21.80 -3.30
C GLY A 41 1.16 20.88 -3.45
N ARG A 42 2.33 21.50 -3.36
CA ARG A 42 3.63 20.84 -3.40
C ARG A 42 3.96 20.22 -2.05
N TYR A 43 4.62 19.09 -2.05
CA TYR A 43 5.20 18.56 -0.82
C TYR A 43 6.50 19.29 -0.47
N SER A 44 6.69 19.60 0.81
CA SER A 44 7.97 20.15 1.27
C SER A 44 9.07 19.08 1.20
N PRO A 45 10.36 19.46 1.08
CA PRO A 45 11.45 18.50 1.07
C PRO A 45 11.44 17.54 2.26
N ALA A 46 11.22 18.05 3.48
CA ALA A 46 11.16 17.24 4.70
C ALA A 46 10.05 16.17 4.64
N VAL A 47 8.87 16.52 4.10
CA VAL A 47 7.79 15.54 3.94
C VAL A 47 8.15 14.48 2.91
N LEU A 48 8.82 14.85 1.82
CA LEU A 48 9.29 13.89 0.82
C LEU A 48 10.39 12.99 1.36
N GLU A 49 11.26 13.50 2.24
CA GLU A 49 12.27 12.71 2.96
C GLU A 49 11.61 11.67 3.87
N ASP A 50 10.65 12.08 4.71
CA ASP A 50 9.91 11.17 5.58
C ASP A 50 9.22 10.05 4.79
N TRP A 51 8.61 10.40 3.65
CA TRP A 51 8.02 9.41 2.75
C TRP A 51 9.06 8.53 2.07
N GLY A 52 10.21 9.09 1.66
CA GLY A 52 11.32 8.34 1.09
C GLY A 52 11.81 7.25 2.04
N ASP A 53 12.08 7.62 3.29
CA ASP A 53 12.51 6.71 4.35
C ASP A 53 11.47 5.61 4.59
N TRP A 54 10.19 5.97 4.66
CA TRP A 54 9.12 5.00 4.85
C TRP A 54 9.01 4.04 3.66
N LEU A 55 9.04 4.53 2.43
CA LEU A 55 8.93 3.70 1.23
C LEU A 55 10.13 2.75 1.11
N SER A 56 11.35 3.23 1.36
CA SER A 56 12.57 2.40 1.34
C SER A 56 12.56 1.34 2.44
N ALA A 57 12.03 1.64 3.64
CA ALA A 57 11.93 0.66 4.73
C ALA A 57 10.97 -0.50 4.44
N HIS A 58 9.97 -0.29 3.56
CA HIS A 58 8.98 -1.30 3.20
C HIS A 58 9.26 -1.97 1.85
N ALA A 59 10.12 -1.38 1.02
CA ALA A 59 10.50 -1.95 -0.25
C ALA A 59 11.38 -3.18 -0.06
N SER A 60 10.93 -4.32 -0.58
CA SER A 60 11.75 -5.53 -0.68
C SER A 60 11.48 -6.22 -2.00
N SER A 61 12.39 -7.13 -2.40
CA SER A 61 12.11 -8.00 -3.55
C SER A 61 10.77 -8.68 -3.37
N GLU A 62 10.45 -9.08 -2.13
CA GLU A 62 9.23 -9.49 -1.39
C GLU A 62 7.91 -8.76 -1.64
N GLN A 63 8.01 -7.44 -1.63
CA GLN A 63 6.91 -6.53 -1.46
C GLN A 63 7.25 -5.25 -2.23
N PRO A 64 6.91 -5.19 -3.52
CA PRO A 64 7.14 -3.98 -4.31
C PRO A 64 6.26 -2.85 -3.79
N VAL A 65 6.83 -1.65 -3.84
CA VAL A 65 6.17 -0.41 -3.41
C VAL A 65 6.05 0.49 -4.63
N TRP A 66 4.86 1.06 -4.84
CA TRP A 66 4.64 2.07 -5.88
C TRP A 66 4.10 3.36 -5.27
N ALA A 67 4.72 4.47 -5.65
CA ALA A 67 4.35 5.82 -5.25
C ALA A 67 3.81 6.59 -6.46
N TYR A 68 2.55 7.05 -6.38
CA TYR A 68 1.89 7.81 -7.44
C TYR A 68 1.47 9.19 -6.96
N PHE A 69 1.99 10.22 -7.60
CA PHE A 69 1.59 11.60 -7.37
C PHE A 69 0.37 11.94 -8.22
N ASN A 70 -0.62 12.55 -7.58
CA ASN A 70 -1.90 12.96 -8.16
C ASN A 70 -2.24 14.39 -7.69
N ASN A 71 -1.21 15.18 -7.37
CA ASN A 71 -1.31 16.61 -7.09
C ASN A 71 -0.94 17.41 -8.35
N ASP A 72 -1.61 17.11 -9.46
CA ASP A 72 -1.24 17.61 -10.79
C ASP A 72 -1.75 19.03 -11.09
N ILE A 73 -2.48 19.66 -10.17
CA ILE A 73 -2.80 21.09 -10.33
C ILE A 73 -1.46 21.86 -10.39
N ASP A 74 -1.33 22.72 -11.40
CA ASP A 74 -0.10 23.47 -11.74
C ASP A 74 1.12 22.58 -12.11
N GLY A 75 0.91 21.29 -12.40
CA GLY A 75 2.00 20.36 -12.76
C GLY A 75 2.88 19.93 -11.59
N ALA A 76 2.41 20.14 -10.36
CA ALA A 76 3.15 19.87 -9.12
C ALA A 76 3.63 18.41 -8.97
N ALA A 77 2.81 17.44 -9.39
CA ALA A 77 3.10 16.02 -9.25
C ALA A 77 4.41 15.56 -9.90
N ILE A 78 4.76 16.09 -11.09
CA ILE A 78 6.00 15.70 -11.78
C ILE A 78 7.21 16.12 -10.95
N ALA A 79 7.20 17.35 -10.45
CA ALA A 79 8.30 17.88 -9.68
C ALA A 79 8.43 17.18 -8.31
N ASP A 80 7.32 16.80 -7.67
CA ASP A 80 7.35 16.03 -6.43
C ASP A 80 7.78 14.57 -6.66
N ALA A 81 7.37 13.94 -7.76
CA ALA A 81 7.84 12.61 -8.12
C ALA A 81 9.35 12.58 -8.40
N LEU A 82 9.87 13.60 -9.09
CA LEU A 82 11.30 13.75 -9.30
C LEU A 82 12.05 14.00 -7.99
N ALA A 83 11.52 14.84 -7.10
CA ALA A 83 12.12 15.10 -5.80
C ALA A 83 12.13 13.84 -4.92
N LEU A 84 11.02 13.10 -4.84
CA LEU A 84 10.96 11.83 -4.11
C LEU A 84 11.99 10.82 -4.64
N ARG A 85 12.16 10.74 -5.96
CA ARG A 85 13.16 9.86 -6.59
C ARG A 85 14.59 10.18 -6.13
N THR A 86 14.89 11.42 -5.73
CA THR A 86 16.24 11.77 -5.24
C THR A 86 16.51 11.28 -3.80
N VAL A 87 15.47 10.98 -3.03
CA VAL A 87 15.59 10.58 -1.62
C VAL A 87 15.33 9.09 -1.39
N VAL A 88 14.65 8.40 -2.32
CA VAL A 88 14.47 6.94 -2.29
C VAL A 88 15.74 6.24 -2.76
N GLN A 89 16.24 5.29 -1.96
CA GLN A 89 17.45 4.49 -2.23
C GLN A 89 17.13 3.13 -2.86
#